data_AF-W4H023-F1
#
_entry.id   AF-W4H023-F1
#
_cell.length_a   1.000
_cell.length_b   1.000
_cell.length_c   1.000
_cell.angle_alpha   90.00
_cell.angle_beta   90.00
_cell.angle_gamma   90.00
#
_symmetry.space_group_name_H-M   'P 1'
#
loop_
_entity.id
_entity.type
_entity.pdbx_description
1 polymer ?
#
loop_
_entity_poly.entity_id
_entity_poly.type
_entity_poly.pdbx_seq_one_letter_code
_entity_poly.pdbx_strand_id
1 'polypeptide(L)'
;MSSDLAAALGKPPASKDLRRALNVDVYSTLESVPPSSSSSVQSVAAFLVAKQTSHLGGDFLQRPICVTSIGSAPNTSLWTPFLNAYFDVSSFHASAISAFAAPRVRMLQCAVPGLVALNVQQVVDAASRHCPPSSSTMLVLTCEALSATSTPVVVNGKLVLIVSVVQPTSSPQPAVQALLHALGVLPCNFFTCVMNANTGFDITCDIPTFVLCPLCLRKCSLAVPQFNIVRRYESLLVVLEGGGVAEGGSWAMSFHQWCDAHTTYITNNPRPQPLKKPMAAASMAVDVSKLKLLKRRLATRTRR
;
A
#
# COMPACT_ATOMS: atom_id res chain seq x y z
N MET A 1 3.22 -12.03 19.62
CA MET A 1 2.97 -10.60 19.38
C MET A 1 3.40 -9.81 20.60
N SER A 2 4.20 -8.75 20.43
CA SER A 2 4.44 -7.79 21.52
C SER A 2 3.11 -7.12 21.91
N SER A 3 2.96 -6.76 23.19
CA SER A 3 1.78 -6.04 23.71
C SER A 3 1.43 -4.82 22.88
N ASP A 4 2.45 -4.12 22.40
CA ASP A 4 2.33 -2.83 21.73
C ASP A 4 1.75 -2.97 20.32
N LEU A 5 2.08 -4.06 19.62
CA LEU A 5 1.51 -4.33 18.30
C LEU A 5 0.04 -4.75 18.40
N ALA A 6 -0.31 -5.55 19.41
CA ALA A 6 -1.69 -5.91 19.67
C ALA A 6 -2.52 -4.65 20.02
N ALA A 7 -1.96 -3.75 20.84
CA ALA A 7 -2.59 -2.46 21.13
C ALA A 7 -2.72 -1.58 19.88
N ALA A 8 -1.71 -1.54 19.01
CA ALA A 8 -1.73 -0.74 17.78
C ALA A 8 -2.75 -1.27 16.74
N LEU A 9 -2.92 -2.60 16.62
CA LEU A 9 -3.91 -3.23 15.72
C LEU A 9 -5.35 -3.07 16.22
N GLY A 10 -5.53 -2.97 17.54
CA GLY A 10 -6.84 -2.83 18.17
C GLY A 10 -7.67 -4.12 18.10
N LYS A 11 -9.00 -3.97 18.05
CA LYS A 11 -9.93 -5.11 18.09
C LYS A 11 -9.79 -6.00 16.84
N PRO A 12 -9.79 -7.34 17.01
CA PRO A 12 -9.67 -8.26 15.89
C PRO A 12 -10.86 -8.09 14.93
N PRO A 13 -10.65 -8.25 13.62
CA PRO A 13 -11.74 -8.19 12.65
C PRO A 13 -12.73 -9.36 12.83
N ALA A 14 -13.98 -9.11 12.45
CA ALA A 14 -15.02 -10.13 12.40
C ALA A 14 -14.78 -11.14 11.26
N SER A 15 -14.33 -10.66 10.09
CA SER A 15 -13.98 -11.52 8.95
C SER A 15 -12.81 -12.44 9.31
N LYS A 16 -13.02 -13.75 9.12
CA LYS A 16 -12.02 -14.79 9.31
C LYS A 16 -10.84 -14.61 8.35
N ASP A 17 -11.11 -14.23 7.12
CA ASP A 17 -10.09 -14.06 6.08
C ASP A 17 -9.22 -12.84 6.38
N LEU A 18 -9.84 -11.73 6.78
CA LEU A 18 -9.09 -10.55 7.21
C LEU A 18 -8.27 -10.86 8.47
N ARG A 19 -8.80 -11.63 9.41
CA ARG A 19 -8.03 -12.06 10.60
C ARG A 19 -6.77 -12.84 10.22
N ARG A 20 -6.85 -13.70 9.20
CA ARG A 20 -5.70 -14.45 8.67
C ARG A 20 -4.72 -13.57 7.92
N ALA A 21 -5.23 -12.68 7.08
CA ALA A 21 -4.40 -11.75 6.33
C ALA A 21 -3.58 -10.84 7.27
N LEU A 22 -4.11 -10.55 8.46
CA LEU A 22 -3.42 -9.78 9.50
C LEU A 22 -2.46 -10.61 10.37
N ASN A 23 -2.21 -11.88 10.04
CA ASN A 23 -1.28 -12.69 10.80
C ASN A 23 0.16 -12.17 10.61
N VAL A 24 0.72 -11.65 11.69
CA VAL A 24 2.05 -11.03 11.73
C VAL A 24 3.18 -11.99 11.42
N ASP A 25 2.99 -13.29 11.63
CA ASP A 25 4.04 -14.31 11.41
C ASP A 25 4.39 -14.46 9.92
N VAL A 26 3.57 -13.92 9.03
CA VAL A 26 3.77 -13.92 7.57
C VAL A 26 4.51 -12.66 7.10
N TYR A 27 4.80 -11.72 8.00
CA TYR A 27 5.43 -10.44 7.66
C TYR A 27 6.83 -10.33 8.26
N SER A 28 7.77 -9.83 7.45
CA SER A 28 9.12 -9.51 7.92
C SER A 28 9.10 -8.23 8.75
N THR A 29 9.49 -8.34 10.01
CA THR A 29 9.72 -7.18 10.91
C THR A 29 10.92 -6.40 10.42
N LEU A 30 10.85 -5.07 10.44
CA LEU A 30 12.03 -4.25 10.25
C LEU A 30 12.93 -4.41 11.48
N GLU A 31 14.22 -4.66 11.28
CA GLU A 31 15.19 -4.64 12.38
C GLU A 31 15.12 -3.27 13.07
N SER A 32 15.10 -3.31 14.41
CA SER A 32 14.70 -2.19 15.29
C SER A 32 15.31 -0.87 14.86
N VAL A 33 14.47 0.05 14.36
CA VAL A 33 14.84 1.46 14.22
C VAL A 33 15.12 1.99 15.63
N PRO A 34 16.29 2.60 15.90
CA PRO A 34 16.60 3.13 17.23
C PRO A 34 15.52 4.15 17.64
N PRO A 35 15.10 4.14 18.92
CA PRO A 35 13.92 4.86 19.41
C PRO A 35 14.01 6.40 19.35
N SER A 36 15.14 6.96 18.91
CA SER A 36 15.44 8.40 19.01
C SER A 36 14.99 9.25 17.82
N SER A 37 14.50 8.67 16.72
CA SER A 37 14.06 9.45 15.54
C SER A 37 12.80 8.94 14.83
N SER A 38 12.17 7.85 15.32
CA SER A 38 11.00 7.30 14.66
C SER A 38 9.76 8.16 14.92
N SER A 39 9.22 8.80 13.88
CA SER A 39 7.86 9.35 13.87
C SER A 39 6.91 8.34 14.52
N SER A 40 6.12 8.77 15.51
CA SER A 40 5.22 7.89 16.26
C SER A 40 4.35 7.09 15.29
N VAL A 41 4.44 5.76 15.32
CA VAL A 41 3.58 4.94 14.47
C VAL A 41 2.13 5.21 14.84
N GLN A 42 1.33 5.59 13.85
CA GLN A 42 -0.10 5.78 14.02
C GLN A 42 -0.78 4.44 14.29
N SER A 43 -1.40 4.29 15.47
CA SER A 43 -2.26 3.14 15.79
C SER A 43 -3.55 3.15 14.96
N VAL A 44 -4.28 2.03 14.92
CA VAL A 44 -5.61 1.96 14.28
C VAL A 44 -6.62 2.89 14.97
N ALA A 45 -6.54 3.03 16.30
CA ALA A 45 -7.39 3.95 17.04
C ALA A 45 -7.10 5.42 16.67
N ALA A 46 -5.82 5.81 16.65
CA ALA A 46 -5.42 7.17 16.25
C ALA A 46 -5.81 7.47 14.80
N PHE A 47 -5.70 6.47 13.92
CA PHE A 47 -6.19 6.57 12.54
C PHE A 47 -7.69 6.86 12.47
N LEU A 48 -8.52 6.14 13.23
CA LEU A 48 -9.97 6.36 13.24
C LEU A 48 -10.35 7.74 13.78
N VAL A 49 -9.67 8.20 14.84
CA VAL A 49 -9.88 9.56 15.39
C VAL A 49 -9.52 10.61 14.35
N ALA A 50 -8.35 10.49 13.71
CA ALA A 50 -7.93 11.41 12.65
C ALA A 50 -8.90 11.42 11.46
N LYS A 51 -9.45 10.26 11.08
CA LYS A 51 -10.44 10.14 10.01
C LYS A 51 -11.78 10.79 10.38
N GLN A 52 -12.17 10.75 11.66
CA GLN A 52 -13.40 11.41 12.14
C GLN A 52 -13.25 12.93 12.20
N THR A 53 -12.05 13.43 12.48
CA THR A 53 -11.78 14.87 12.60
C THR A 53 -11.36 15.51 11.29
N SER A 54 -11.01 14.74 10.26
CA SER A 54 -10.63 15.29 8.97
C SER A 54 -11.84 15.91 8.24
N HIS A 55 -11.74 17.20 7.91
CA HIS A 55 -12.70 17.93 7.06
C HIS A 55 -12.85 17.32 5.66
N LEU A 56 -11.85 16.53 5.26
CA LEU A 56 -11.91 15.62 4.14
C LEU A 56 -12.86 14.48 4.54
N GLY A 57 -14.15 14.61 4.21
CA GLY A 57 -15.20 13.64 4.55
C GLY A 57 -14.80 12.20 4.21
N GLY A 58 -15.00 11.26 5.14
CA GLY A 58 -14.40 9.91 5.18
C GLY A 58 -14.69 8.93 4.02
N ASP A 59 -15.13 9.42 2.87
CA ASP A 59 -15.76 8.67 1.79
C ASP A 59 -15.03 8.83 0.43
N PHE A 60 -13.77 9.30 0.39
CA PHE A 60 -13.07 9.53 -0.89
C PHE A 60 -12.97 8.28 -1.78
N LEU A 61 -12.92 7.08 -1.20
CA LEU A 61 -12.92 5.81 -1.94
C LEU A 61 -14.31 5.18 -2.12
N GLN A 62 -15.35 5.82 -1.60
CA GLN A 62 -16.73 5.41 -1.90
C GLN A 62 -17.20 5.99 -3.23
N ARG A 63 -16.53 7.05 -3.70
CA ARG A 63 -16.82 7.68 -5.00
C ARG A 63 -15.73 7.33 -6.02
N PRO A 64 -16.06 7.41 -7.32
CA PRO A 64 -15.10 7.18 -8.38
C PRO A 64 -13.82 8.01 -8.28
N ILE A 65 -12.68 7.37 -8.49
CA ILE A 65 -11.38 8.04 -8.62
C ILE A 65 -11.10 8.22 -10.11
N CYS A 66 -10.83 9.46 -10.52
CA CYS A 66 -10.38 9.74 -11.87
C CYS A 66 -8.84 9.70 -11.91
N VAL A 67 -8.26 8.88 -12.78
CA VAL A 67 -6.81 8.89 -13.05
C VAL A 67 -6.58 9.56 -14.41
N THR A 68 -5.73 10.58 -14.43
CA THR A 68 -5.31 11.28 -15.66
C THR A 68 -3.79 11.38 -15.69
N SER A 69 -3.22 11.59 -16.88
CA SER A 69 -1.80 11.85 -17.07
C SER A 69 -1.54 13.20 -17.77
N ILE A 70 -0.37 13.79 -17.49
CA ILE A 70 0.19 14.96 -18.16
C ILE A 70 1.50 14.54 -18.83
N GLY A 71 1.64 14.82 -20.13
CA GLY A 71 2.80 14.44 -20.94
C GLY A 71 2.70 13.03 -21.54
N SER A 72 3.82 12.54 -22.08
CA SER A 72 3.93 11.23 -22.75
C SER A 72 4.35 10.15 -21.74
N ALA A 73 3.39 9.66 -20.95
CA ALA A 73 3.61 8.53 -20.05
C ALA A 73 2.82 7.29 -20.54
N PRO A 74 3.48 6.25 -21.09
CA PRO A 74 2.82 5.10 -21.73
C PRO A 74 2.18 4.06 -20.78
N ASN A 75 2.23 4.24 -19.45
CA ASN A 75 1.88 3.16 -18.50
C ASN A 75 0.50 3.32 -17.81
N THR A 76 -0.34 4.26 -18.24
CA THR A 76 -1.69 4.46 -17.67
C THR A 76 -2.61 3.24 -17.87
N SER A 77 -2.38 2.48 -18.95
CA SER A 77 -3.06 1.21 -19.26
C SER A 77 -2.85 0.15 -18.19
N LEU A 78 -1.65 0.04 -17.61
CA LEU A 78 -1.34 -0.91 -16.54
C LEU A 78 -1.69 -0.36 -15.16
N TRP A 79 -1.45 0.93 -14.93
CA TRP A 79 -1.60 1.52 -13.61
C TRP A 79 -3.04 1.62 -13.15
N THR A 80 -3.96 1.91 -14.07
CA THR A 80 -5.39 2.00 -13.72
C THR A 80 -5.95 0.65 -13.23
N PRO A 81 -5.82 -0.47 -13.96
CA PRO A 81 -6.26 -1.77 -13.46
C PRO A 81 -5.49 -2.21 -12.21
N PHE A 82 -4.18 -1.90 -12.12
CA PHE A 82 -3.40 -2.19 -10.92
C PHE A 82 -3.92 -1.44 -9.69
N LEU A 83 -4.15 -0.14 -9.77
CA LEU A 83 -4.66 0.67 -8.66
C LEU A 83 -6.10 0.27 -8.28
N ASN A 84 -6.95 -0.02 -9.27
CA ASN A 84 -8.28 -0.61 -9.04
C ASN A 84 -8.19 -1.88 -8.18
N ALA A 85 -7.36 -2.84 -8.62
CA ALA A 85 -7.16 -4.10 -7.91
C ALA A 85 -6.51 -3.88 -6.54
N TYR A 86 -5.55 -2.96 -6.43
CA TYR A 86 -4.80 -2.70 -5.20
C TYR A 86 -5.66 -2.12 -4.08
N PHE A 87 -6.60 -1.23 -4.40
CA PHE A 87 -7.50 -0.64 -3.40
C PHE A 87 -8.82 -1.39 -3.28
N ASP A 88 -9.05 -2.39 -4.13
CA ASP A 88 -10.29 -3.16 -4.20
C ASP A 88 -11.51 -2.25 -4.40
N VAL A 89 -11.40 -1.35 -5.37
CA VAL A 89 -12.42 -0.36 -5.70
C VAL A 89 -12.85 -0.57 -7.15
N SER A 90 -14.16 -0.64 -7.39
CA SER A 90 -14.76 -0.83 -8.72
C SER A 90 -14.85 0.45 -9.56
N SER A 91 -14.36 1.57 -9.04
CA SER A 91 -14.68 2.91 -9.54
C SER A 91 -13.47 3.76 -9.92
N PHE A 92 -12.30 3.18 -10.20
CA PHE A 92 -11.30 3.98 -10.91
C PHE A 92 -11.66 4.06 -12.39
N HIS A 93 -11.77 5.29 -12.88
CA HIS A 93 -11.91 5.58 -14.29
C HIS A 93 -10.63 6.27 -14.76
N ALA A 94 -10.05 5.78 -15.86
CA ALA A 94 -9.07 6.53 -16.61
C ALA A 94 -9.80 7.47 -17.57
N SER A 95 -9.46 8.75 -17.56
CA SER A 95 -9.89 9.69 -18.58
C SER A 95 -8.69 10.40 -19.14
N ALA A 96 -8.53 10.35 -20.46
CA ALA A 96 -7.64 11.26 -21.16
C ALA A 96 -8.31 12.64 -21.14
N ILE A 97 -8.06 13.41 -20.09
CA ILE A 97 -8.59 14.77 -20.03
C ILE A 97 -7.87 15.59 -21.10
N SER A 98 -8.62 15.98 -22.14
CA SER A 98 -8.14 16.78 -23.28
C SER A 98 -7.38 18.05 -22.86
N ALA A 99 -7.63 18.56 -21.65
CA ALA A 99 -6.92 19.71 -21.11
C ALA A 99 -5.43 19.49 -20.79
N PHE A 100 -5.00 18.24 -20.65
CA PHE A 100 -3.60 17.88 -20.38
C PHE A 100 -2.87 17.32 -21.62
N ALA A 101 -3.50 17.40 -22.80
CA ALA A 101 -2.89 16.98 -24.05
C ALA A 101 -1.60 17.78 -24.35
N ALA A 102 -0.68 17.17 -25.11
CA ALA A 102 0.64 17.70 -25.44
C ALA A 102 0.71 19.21 -25.81
N PRO A 103 -0.26 19.80 -26.56
CA PRO A 103 -0.24 21.24 -26.86
C PRO A 103 -0.44 22.15 -25.64
N ARG A 104 -1.18 21.68 -24.63
CA ARG A 104 -1.53 22.45 -23.41
C ARG A 104 -0.52 22.29 -22.29
N VAL A 105 0.34 21.27 -22.35
CA VAL A 105 1.41 21.06 -21.36
C VAL A 105 2.30 22.30 -21.23
N ARG A 106 2.63 22.97 -22.34
CA ARG A 106 3.38 24.24 -22.34
C ARG A 106 2.72 25.35 -21.52
N MET A 107 1.39 25.36 -21.41
CA MET A 107 0.66 26.36 -20.62
C MET A 107 0.70 26.07 -19.11
N LEU A 108 1.07 24.84 -18.73
CA LEU A 108 1.19 24.41 -17.34
C LEU A 108 2.63 24.51 -16.83
N GLN A 109 3.58 24.88 -17.70
CA GLN A 109 5.00 24.96 -17.39
C GLN A 109 5.38 26.35 -16.87
N CYS A 110 6.25 26.38 -15.87
CA CYS A 110 6.91 27.59 -15.39
C CYS A 110 8.19 27.87 -16.19
N ALA A 111 8.50 29.15 -16.41
CA ALA A 111 9.81 29.59 -16.86
C ALA A 111 10.80 29.56 -15.68
N VAL A 112 11.38 28.41 -15.40
CA VAL A 112 12.49 28.29 -14.42
C VAL A 112 13.81 28.36 -15.20
N PRO A 113 14.78 29.21 -14.81
CA PRO A 113 16.07 29.29 -15.49
C PRO A 113 16.74 27.91 -15.56
N GLY A 114 16.89 27.37 -16.77
CA GLY A 114 17.60 26.12 -17.05
C GLY A 114 16.78 24.82 -16.96
N LEU A 115 15.51 24.84 -16.53
CA LEU A 115 14.68 23.64 -16.43
C LEU A 115 13.21 23.93 -16.78
N VAL A 116 12.58 23.00 -17.50
CA VAL A 116 11.14 22.99 -17.73
C VAL A 116 10.48 22.20 -16.60
N ALA A 117 9.63 22.86 -15.82
CA ALA A 117 8.91 22.26 -14.70
C ALA A 117 7.44 22.65 -14.71
N LEU A 118 6.56 21.76 -14.24
CA LEU A 118 5.14 22.06 -14.11
C LEU A 118 4.87 22.93 -12.89
N ASN A 119 4.00 23.93 -13.09
CA ASN A 119 3.41 24.70 -12.02
C ASN A 119 2.29 23.89 -11.36
N VAL A 120 2.50 23.51 -10.10
CA VAL A 120 1.53 22.74 -9.32
C VAL A 120 0.15 23.41 -9.28
N GLN A 121 0.09 24.73 -9.09
CA GLN A 121 -1.17 25.47 -9.01
C GLN A 121 -1.93 25.42 -10.34
N GLN A 122 -1.25 25.63 -11.48
CA GLN A 122 -1.89 25.57 -12.79
C GLN A 122 -2.41 24.17 -13.11
N VAL A 123 -1.68 23.12 -12.70
CA VAL A 123 -2.12 21.73 -12.81
C VAL A 123 -3.37 21.48 -11.98
N VAL A 124 -3.39 21.94 -10.72
CA VAL A 124 -4.55 21.84 -9.83
C VAL A 124 -5.77 22.58 -10.40
N ASP A 125 -5.58 23.79 -10.93
CA ASP A 125 -6.66 24.59 -11.53
C ASP A 125 -7.20 23.95 -12.81
N ALA A 126 -6.34 23.33 -13.62
CA ALA A 126 -6.77 22.53 -14.75
C ALA A 126 -7.53 21.26 -14.30
N ALA A 127 -6.99 20.55 -13.31
CA ALA A 127 -7.59 19.32 -12.79
C ALA A 127 -8.99 19.57 -12.22
N SER A 128 -9.16 20.61 -11.41
CA SER A 128 -10.44 20.95 -10.79
C SER A 128 -11.55 21.28 -11.80
N ARG A 129 -11.21 21.90 -12.94
CA ARG A 129 -12.14 22.22 -14.03
C ARG A 129 -12.58 21.00 -14.84
N HIS A 130 -11.75 19.97 -14.89
CA HIS A 130 -11.97 18.79 -15.75
C HIS A 130 -12.25 17.52 -14.97
N CYS A 131 -12.19 17.56 -13.63
CA CYS A 131 -12.55 16.43 -12.79
C CYS A 131 -14.03 16.08 -13.00
N PRO A 132 -14.37 14.83 -13.40
CA PRO A 132 -15.75 14.41 -13.60
C PRO A 132 -16.63 14.73 -12.39
N PRO A 133 -17.88 15.19 -12.57
CA PRO A 133 -18.77 15.55 -11.45
C PRO A 133 -19.05 14.39 -10.50
N SER A 134 -19.02 13.15 -11.01
CA SER A 134 -19.17 11.93 -10.22
C SER A 134 -17.95 11.58 -9.36
N SER A 135 -16.77 12.14 -9.65
CA SER A 135 -15.53 11.82 -8.94
C SER A 135 -15.30 12.70 -7.71
N SER A 136 -14.90 12.07 -6.59
CA SER A 136 -14.40 12.72 -5.37
C SER A 136 -12.92 13.07 -5.46
N THR A 137 -12.16 12.24 -6.18
CA THR A 137 -10.71 12.25 -6.16
C THR A 137 -10.18 12.19 -7.58
N MET A 138 -9.16 12.98 -7.86
CA MET A 138 -8.46 13.03 -9.12
C MET A 138 -6.96 12.83 -8.90
N LEU A 139 -6.44 11.74 -9.45
CA LEU A 139 -5.03 11.42 -9.47
C LEU A 139 -4.43 11.90 -10.80
N VAL A 140 -3.49 12.83 -10.74
CA VAL A 140 -2.78 13.40 -11.87
C VAL A 140 -1.37 12.85 -11.88
N LEU A 141 -1.06 12.03 -12.88
CA LEU A 141 0.26 11.47 -13.11
C LEU A 141 1.04 12.39 -14.04
N THR A 142 2.29 12.72 -13.73
CA THR A 142 3.12 13.56 -14.61
C THR A 142 4.53 13.01 -14.74
N CYS A 143 5.11 13.02 -15.95
CA CYS A 143 6.53 12.71 -16.14
C CYS A 143 7.45 13.91 -15.93
N GLU A 144 6.89 15.10 -15.77
CA GLU A 144 7.67 16.33 -15.59
C GLU A 144 7.99 16.59 -14.11
N ALA A 145 9.11 17.27 -13.87
CA ALA A 145 9.46 17.76 -12.55
C ALA A 145 8.42 18.79 -12.07
N LEU A 146 8.10 18.74 -10.78
CA LEU A 146 7.21 19.71 -10.14
C LEU A 146 8.05 20.84 -9.53
N SER A 147 7.60 22.08 -9.67
CA SER A 147 8.29 23.24 -9.07
C SER A 147 8.17 23.32 -7.54
N ALA A 148 7.38 22.45 -6.91
CA ALA A 148 7.14 22.38 -5.47
C ALA A 148 6.85 20.94 -5.01
N THR A 149 6.98 20.68 -3.71
CA THR A 149 6.59 19.40 -3.09
C THR A 149 5.10 19.15 -3.27
N SER A 150 4.75 18.03 -3.89
CA SER A 150 3.37 17.64 -4.19
C SER A 150 2.61 17.33 -2.90
N THR A 151 1.83 18.29 -2.42
CA THR A 151 0.85 18.05 -1.36
C THR A 151 -0.52 17.72 -1.95
N PRO A 152 -1.32 16.88 -1.29
CA PRO A 152 -2.73 16.72 -1.64
C PRO A 152 -3.44 18.07 -1.54
N VAL A 153 -4.17 18.48 -2.58
CA VAL A 153 -4.91 19.75 -2.62
C VAL A 153 -6.40 19.49 -2.74
N VAL A 154 -7.22 20.26 -2.03
CA VAL A 154 -8.68 20.16 -2.07
C VAL A 154 -9.23 21.34 -2.82
N VAL A 155 -9.90 21.09 -3.95
CA VAL A 155 -10.51 22.14 -4.78
C VAL A 155 -11.95 21.77 -5.07
N ASN A 156 -12.88 22.68 -4.76
CA ASN A 156 -14.32 22.48 -4.95
C ASN A 156 -14.85 21.18 -4.30
N GLY A 157 -14.34 20.85 -3.11
CA GLY A 157 -14.69 19.62 -2.40
C GLY A 157 -14.15 18.32 -3.02
N LYS A 158 -13.27 18.43 -4.03
CA LYS A 158 -12.59 17.29 -4.65
C LYS A 158 -11.11 17.26 -4.28
N LEU A 159 -10.60 16.07 -4.04
CA LEU A 159 -9.20 15.86 -3.73
C LEU A 159 -8.39 15.70 -5.03
N VAL A 160 -7.40 16.54 -5.24
CA VAL A 160 -6.45 16.46 -6.35
C VAL A 160 -5.10 16.00 -5.82
N LEU A 161 -4.63 14.87 -6.32
CA LEU A 161 -3.34 14.27 -5.99
C LEU A 161 -2.44 14.35 -7.22
N ILE A 162 -1.30 15.01 -7.12
CA ILE A 162 -0.34 15.08 -8.22
C ILE A 162 0.84 14.18 -7.88
N VAL A 163 1.12 13.23 -8.75
CA VAL A 163 2.20 12.25 -8.57
C VAL A 163 3.15 12.35 -9.75
N SER A 164 4.42 12.64 -9.44
CA SER A 164 5.47 12.70 -10.44
C SER A 164 6.08 11.32 -10.66
N VAL A 165 6.26 10.98 -11.93
CA VAL A 165 6.60 9.68 -12.53
C VAL A 165 7.78 9.90 -13.47
N VAL A 166 8.85 10.52 -12.96
CA VAL A 166 9.98 11.05 -13.74
C VAL A 166 10.79 9.94 -14.46
N GLN A 167 10.52 8.66 -14.21
CA GLN A 167 11.28 7.55 -14.80
C GLN A 167 10.39 6.56 -15.58
N PRO A 168 10.78 6.15 -16.81
CA PRO A 168 9.99 5.26 -17.66
C PRO A 168 9.91 3.80 -17.19
N THR A 169 10.69 3.41 -16.18
CA THR A 169 10.68 2.08 -15.53
C THR A 169 9.99 2.08 -14.16
N SER A 170 9.28 3.15 -13.81
CA SER A 170 8.87 3.42 -12.44
C SER A 170 7.70 2.56 -11.96
N SER A 171 7.97 1.85 -10.88
CA SER A 171 7.02 1.21 -9.97
C SER A 171 5.81 2.14 -9.66
N PRO A 172 4.55 1.65 -9.64
CA PRO A 172 3.37 2.43 -9.21
C PRO A 172 3.38 2.83 -7.72
N GLN A 173 4.46 2.55 -6.98
CA GLN A 173 4.58 2.79 -5.54
C GLN A 173 4.30 4.25 -5.13
N PRO A 174 4.80 5.30 -5.82
CA PRO A 174 4.49 6.67 -5.44
C PRO A 174 2.99 6.99 -5.52
N ALA A 175 2.28 6.45 -6.52
CA ALA A 175 0.85 6.61 -6.65
C ALA A 175 0.09 5.88 -5.54
N VAL A 176 0.51 4.65 -5.21
CA VAL A 176 -0.04 3.88 -4.09
C VAL A 176 0.16 4.62 -2.76
N GLN A 177 1.38 5.13 -2.49
CA GLN A 177 1.67 5.89 -1.27
C GLN A 177 0.85 7.17 -1.18
N ALA A 178 0.76 7.94 -2.27
CA ALA A 178 -0.04 9.16 -2.31
C ALA A 178 -1.52 8.89 -2.00
N LEU A 179 -2.09 7.82 -2.57
CA LEU A 179 -3.46 7.39 -2.28
C LEU A 179 -3.61 6.94 -0.82
N LEU A 180 -2.67 6.17 -0.27
CA LEU A 180 -2.71 5.75 1.13
C LEU A 180 -2.62 6.94 2.10
N HIS A 181 -1.77 7.93 1.80
CA HIS A 181 -1.71 9.18 2.53
C HIS A 181 -3.02 9.97 2.46
N ALA A 182 -3.67 10.00 1.29
CA ALA A 182 -4.99 10.59 1.13
C ALA A 182 -6.08 9.88 1.98
N LEU A 183 -5.90 8.60 2.31
CA LEU A 183 -6.75 7.89 3.27
C LEU A 183 -6.42 8.18 4.73
N GLY A 184 -5.39 8.97 5.00
CA GLY A 184 -4.89 9.25 6.35
C GLY A 184 -3.94 8.18 6.89
N VAL A 185 -3.47 7.25 6.05
CA VAL A 185 -2.46 6.27 6.45
C VAL A 185 -1.10 6.97 6.48
N LEU A 186 -0.50 7.06 7.67
CA LEU A 186 0.84 7.63 7.85
C LEU A 186 1.94 6.59 7.56
N PRO A 187 3.21 7.04 7.40
CA PRO A 187 4.34 6.13 7.22
C PRO A 187 4.40 5.09 8.33
N CYS A 188 4.77 3.87 7.96
CA CYS A 188 4.88 2.74 8.89
C CYS A 188 6.34 2.31 8.97
N ASN A 189 6.80 1.89 10.15
CA ASN A 189 8.17 1.39 10.34
C ASN A 189 8.19 0.05 11.12
N PHE A 190 7.05 -0.65 11.25
CA PHE A 190 6.97 -1.91 12.01
C PHE A 190 7.38 -3.14 11.20
N PHE A 191 6.98 -3.16 9.94
CA PHE A 191 7.16 -4.29 9.03
C PHE A 191 7.58 -3.74 7.69
N THR A 192 8.11 -4.60 6.83
CA THR A 192 8.16 -4.32 5.40
C THR A 192 6.77 -3.95 4.88
N CYS A 193 6.64 -2.73 4.36
CA CYS A 193 5.38 -2.14 3.93
C CYS A 193 5.65 -1.09 2.85
N VAL A 194 4.70 -0.93 1.93
CA VAL A 194 4.69 0.15 0.94
C VAL A 194 4.77 1.55 1.58
N MET A 195 4.32 1.68 2.84
CA MET A 195 4.35 2.94 3.59
C MET A 195 5.65 3.19 4.35
N ASN A 196 6.69 2.37 4.13
CA ASN A 196 7.99 2.58 4.76
C ASN A 196 8.78 3.66 4.02
N ALA A 197 9.17 4.71 4.74
CA ALA A 197 9.98 5.80 4.19
C ALA A 197 11.42 5.38 3.84
N ASN A 198 11.91 4.30 4.44
CA ASN A 198 13.31 3.86 4.36
C ASN A 198 13.58 2.81 3.27
N THR A 199 12.73 2.72 2.24
CA THR A 199 13.07 1.94 1.04
C THR A 199 14.06 2.71 0.18
N GLY A 200 15.23 3.04 0.75
CA GLY A 200 16.43 3.04 -0.07
C GLY A 200 16.48 1.67 -0.74
N PHE A 201 16.73 1.64 -2.04
CA PHE A 201 16.87 0.44 -2.85
C PHE A 201 18.01 -0.44 -2.31
N ASP A 202 17.83 -1.06 -1.15
CA ASP A 202 18.70 -2.13 -0.71
C ASP A 202 18.25 -3.36 -1.48
N ILE A 203 18.92 -3.54 -2.62
CA ILE A 203 18.72 -4.55 -3.67
C ILE A 203 18.80 -5.99 -3.12
N THR A 204 19.10 -6.15 -1.82
CA THR A 204 19.34 -7.42 -1.15
C THR A 204 18.11 -8.01 -0.44
N CYS A 205 17.01 -7.26 -0.27
CA CYS A 205 15.79 -7.80 0.32
C CYS A 205 14.80 -8.26 -0.77
N ASP A 206 14.60 -9.57 -0.91
CA ASP A 206 13.64 -10.25 -1.82
C ASP A 206 12.14 -9.92 -1.55
N ILE A 207 11.85 -8.86 -0.79
CA ILE A 207 10.50 -8.56 -0.31
C ILE A 207 9.83 -7.57 -1.27
N PRO A 208 8.61 -7.85 -1.76
CA PRO A 208 7.96 -6.98 -2.74
C PRO A 208 7.62 -5.61 -2.15
N THR A 209 7.87 -4.57 -2.95
CA THR A 209 7.69 -3.15 -2.60
C THR A 209 6.23 -2.74 -2.32
N PHE A 210 5.26 -3.58 -2.68
CA PHE A 210 3.82 -3.29 -2.65
C PHE A 210 3.05 -3.98 -1.52
N VAL A 211 3.74 -4.60 -0.57
CA VAL A 211 3.09 -5.28 0.55
C VAL A 211 2.50 -4.25 1.52
N LEU A 212 1.24 -4.45 1.95
CA LEU A 212 0.68 -3.74 3.09
C LEU A 212 0.89 -4.59 4.35
N CYS A 213 1.60 -4.04 5.33
CA CYS A 213 1.71 -4.68 6.64
C CYS A 213 0.35 -4.79 7.34
N PRO A 214 0.22 -5.62 8.40
CA PRO A 214 -1.05 -5.80 9.10
C PRO A 214 -1.69 -4.49 9.56
N LEU A 215 -0.91 -3.51 10.02
CA LEU A 215 -1.43 -2.21 10.46
C LEU A 215 -2.01 -1.40 9.30
N CYS A 216 -1.24 -1.23 8.22
CA CYS A 216 -1.69 -0.48 7.04
C CYS A 216 -2.86 -1.17 6.34
N LEU A 217 -2.82 -2.50 6.26
CA LEU A 217 -3.91 -3.31 5.71
C LEU A 217 -5.20 -3.15 6.52
N ARG A 218 -5.09 -3.18 7.85
CA ARG A 218 -6.23 -2.97 8.74
C ARG A 218 -6.83 -1.57 8.55
N LYS A 219 -6.01 -0.53 8.47
CA LYS A 219 -6.49 0.84 8.20
C LYS A 219 -7.19 0.93 6.85
N CYS A 220 -6.65 0.33 5.80
CA CYS A 220 -7.30 0.27 4.48
C CYS A 220 -8.67 -0.42 4.55
N SER A 221 -8.76 -1.56 5.25
CA SER A 221 -10.04 -2.29 5.43
C SER A 221 -11.10 -1.51 6.20
N LEU A 222 -10.69 -0.52 7.01
CA LEU A 222 -11.59 0.38 7.73
C LEU A 222 -11.90 1.65 6.92
N ALA A 223 -11.01 1.99 5.98
CA ALA A 223 -11.17 3.15 5.12
C ALA A 223 -12.13 2.86 3.96
N VAL A 224 -12.13 1.63 3.44
CA VAL A 224 -12.88 1.19 2.26
C VAL A 224 -13.98 0.22 2.67
N PRO A 225 -15.27 0.61 2.60
CA PRO A 225 -16.38 -0.21 3.09
C PRO A 225 -16.48 -1.59 2.44
N GLN A 226 -16.18 -1.67 1.14
CA GLN A 226 -16.27 -2.88 0.33
C GLN A 226 -14.98 -3.71 0.29
N PHE A 227 -13.98 -3.39 1.11
CA PHE A 227 -12.66 -4.02 1.05
C PHE A 227 -12.74 -5.50 1.40
N ASN A 228 -12.48 -6.34 0.41
CA ASN A 228 -12.34 -7.77 0.54
C ASN A 228 -10.90 -8.17 0.20
N ILE A 229 -10.19 -8.67 1.20
CA ILE A 229 -8.76 -8.98 1.08
C ILE A 229 -8.47 -10.10 0.08
N VAL A 230 -9.36 -11.09 -0.04
CA VAL A 230 -9.19 -12.20 -0.98
C VAL A 230 -9.41 -11.69 -2.40
N ARG A 231 -10.53 -10.99 -2.64
CA ARG A 231 -10.85 -10.38 -3.93
C ARG A 231 -9.76 -9.43 -4.41
N ARG A 232 -9.18 -8.64 -3.49
CA ARG A 232 -8.04 -7.75 -3.77
C ARG A 232 -6.87 -8.53 -4.36
N TYR A 233 -6.42 -9.59 -3.70
CA TYR A 233 -5.26 -10.35 -4.17
C TYR A 233 -5.55 -11.13 -5.45
N GLU A 234 -6.73 -11.72 -5.59
CA GLU A 234 -7.15 -12.36 -6.84
C GLU A 234 -7.15 -11.37 -8.01
N SER A 235 -7.68 -10.17 -7.80
CA SER A 235 -7.68 -9.11 -8.81
C SER A 235 -6.26 -8.66 -9.18
N LEU A 236 -5.37 -8.56 -8.18
CA LEU A 236 -3.96 -8.23 -8.41
C LEU A 236 -3.26 -9.31 -9.22
N LEU A 237 -3.50 -10.60 -8.94
CA LEU A 237 -2.94 -11.71 -9.70
C LEU A 237 -3.36 -11.64 -11.16
N VAL A 238 -4.65 -11.41 -11.44
CA VAL A 238 -5.16 -11.26 -12.82
C VAL A 238 -4.47 -10.11 -13.57
N VAL A 239 -4.29 -8.96 -12.92
CA VAL A 239 -3.62 -7.80 -13.54
C VAL A 239 -2.15 -8.08 -13.82
N LEU A 240 -1.47 -8.76 -12.88
CA LEU A 240 -0.06 -9.09 -13.02
C LEU A 240 0.15 -10.16 -14.10
N GLU A 241 -0.71 -11.17 -14.20
CA GLU A 241 -0.67 -12.22 -15.24
C GLU A 241 -1.01 -11.68 -16.63
N GLY A 242 -2.01 -10.80 -16.74
CA GLY A 242 -2.59 -10.31 -17.99
C GLY A 242 -1.74 -9.30 -18.79
N GLY A 243 -0.47 -9.11 -18.44
CA GLY A 243 0.44 -8.17 -19.10
C GLY A 243 1.30 -7.34 -18.14
N GLY A 244 0.90 -7.25 -16.86
CA GLY A 244 1.63 -6.50 -15.85
C GLY A 244 3.02 -7.05 -15.54
N VAL A 245 3.26 -8.35 -15.74
CA VAL A 245 4.59 -8.97 -15.60
C VAL A 245 5.55 -8.55 -16.71
N ALA A 246 5.08 -8.53 -17.97
CA ALA A 246 5.93 -8.17 -19.12
C ALA A 246 6.32 -6.69 -19.09
N GLU A 247 5.40 -5.81 -18.69
CA GLU A 247 5.63 -4.37 -18.59
C GLU A 247 6.25 -3.92 -17.25
N GLY A 248 5.95 -4.65 -16.16
CA GLY A 248 6.39 -4.31 -14.81
C GLY A 248 7.75 -4.88 -14.40
N GLY A 249 8.32 -5.82 -15.16
CA GLY A 249 9.66 -6.36 -14.86
C GLY A 249 9.74 -7.08 -13.51
N SER A 250 10.86 -6.93 -12.80
CA SER A 250 11.17 -7.74 -11.60
C SER A 250 10.22 -7.51 -10.43
N TRP A 251 9.78 -6.27 -10.17
CA TRP A 251 8.89 -5.99 -9.04
C TRP A 251 7.52 -6.66 -9.21
N ALA A 252 7.00 -6.72 -10.44
CA ALA A 252 5.70 -7.29 -10.73
C ALA A 252 5.72 -8.80 -10.50
N MET A 253 6.80 -9.47 -10.89
CA MET A 253 7.01 -10.89 -10.63
C MET A 253 7.11 -11.21 -9.13
N SER A 254 7.96 -10.49 -8.38
CA SER A 254 8.09 -10.71 -6.94
C SER A 254 6.77 -10.47 -6.21
N PHE A 255 6.01 -9.44 -6.62
CA PHE A 255 4.74 -9.14 -6.00
C PHE A 255 3.63 -10.13 -6.39
N HIS A 256 3.63 -10.64 -7.62
CA HIS A 256 2.73 -11.72 -8.06
C HIS A 256 2.92 -12.98 -7.20
N GLN A 257 4.16 -13.45 -7.06
CA GLN A 257 4.49 -14.63 -6.24
C GLN A 257 4.05 -14.45 -4.78
N TRP A 258 4.25 -13.26 -4.23
CA TRP A 258 3.79 -12.94 -2.88
C TRP A 258 2.27 -12.97 -2.78
N CYS A 259 1.54 -12.38 -3.74
CA CYS A 259 0.08 -12.39 -3.75
C CYS A 259 -0.49 -13.82 -3.84
N ASP A 260 0.11 -14.68 -4.66
CA ASP A 260 -0.32 -16.07 -4.83
C ASP A 260 -0.15 -16.87 -3.52
N ALA A 261 1.05 -16.79 -2.91
CA ALA A 261 1.34 -17.43 -1.64
C ALA A 261 0.42 -16.93 -0.52
N HIS A 262 0.17 -15.61 -0.45
CA HIS A 262 -0.66 -15.02 0.60
C HIS A 262 -2.15 -15.34 0.43
N THR A 263 -2.64 -15.36 -0.81
CA THR A 263 -4.03 -15.76 -1.12
C THR A 263 -4.26 -17.21 -0.74
N THR A 264 -3.33 -18.10 -1.12
CA THR A 264 -3.33 -19.50 -0.74
C THR A 264 -3.36 -19.66 0.78
N TYR A 265 -2.54 -18.90 1.52
CA TYR A 265 -2.52 -18.93 2.98
C TYR A 265 -3.85 -18.51 3.62
N ILE A 266 -4.49 -17.47 3.08
CA ILE A 266 -5.76 -16.94 3.62
C ILE A 266 -6.90 -17.93 3.37
N THR A 267 -7.00 -18.46 2.14
CA THR A 267 -8.13 -19.25 1.64
C THR A 267 -8.05 -20.72 2.06
N ASN A 268 -6.88 -21.36 1.89
CA ASN A 268 -6.69 -22.75 2.27
C ASN A 268 -6.50 -22.79 3.78
N ASN A 269 -7.57 -23.09 4.53
CA ASN A 269 -7.53 -23.34 5.97
C ASN A 269 -6.25 -24.12 6.31
N PRO A 270 -5.18 -23.47 6.80
CA PRO A 270 -4.00 -24.23 7.10
C PRO A 270 -4.40 -24.99 8.36
N ARG A 271 -4.56 -26.31 8.25
CA ARG A 271 -4.26 -27.15 9.41
C ARG A 271 -2.92 -26.61 9.92
N PRO A 272 -2.78 -26.26 11.21
CA PRO A 272 -1.55 -25.67 11.72
C PRO A 272 -0.41 -26.64 11.48
N GLN A 273 0.26 -26.47 10.33
CA GLN A 273 1.55 -27.01 10.04
C GLN A 273 2.49 -25.97 10.59
N PRO A 274 3.29 -26.28 11.63
CA PRO A 274 4.27 -25.34 12.13
C PRO A 274 5.15 -24.92 10.96
N LEU A 275 5.11 -23.62 10.65
CA LEU A 275 5.96 -23.00 9.64
C LEU A 275 7.40 -23.46 9.87
N LYS A 276 7.88 -24.34 8.99
CA LYS A 276 9.31 -24.58 8.85
C LYS A 276 9.89 -23.28 8.33
N LYS A 277 10.53 -22.53 9.23
CA LYS A 277 11.35 -21.37 8.88
C LYS A 277 12.27 -21.75 7.72
N PRO A 278 12.50 -20.85 6.75
CA PRO A 278 13.55 -21.05 5.76
C PRO A 278 14.88 -21.23 6.51
N MET A 279 15.66 -22.18 6.01
CA MET A 279 16.91 -22.64 6.58
C MET A 279 17.95 -21.50 6.60
N ALA A 280 18.04 -20.81 7.73
CA ALA A 280 19.31 -20.26 8.20
C ALA A 280 19.75 -21.11 9.38
N ALA A 281 20.96 -21.67 9.29
CA ALA A 281 21.53 -22.66 10.19
C ALA A 281 21.47 -22.22 11.67
N ALA A 282 20.42 -22.64 12.37
CA ALA A 282 20.35 -22.63 13.83
C ALA A 282 20.09 -24.06 14.29
N SER A 283 21.18 -24.72 14.68
CA SER A 283 21.28 -25.89 15.54
C SER A 283 19.96 -26.30 16.21
N MET A 284 19.50 -27.53 15.93
CA MET A 284 18.42 -28.19 16.65
C MET A 284 18.84 -28.48 18.11
N ALA A 285 18.96 -27.44 18.93
CA ALA A 285 19.02 -27.60 20.37
C ALA A 285 17.59 -27.76 20.87
N VAL A 286 17.20 -29.01 21.12
CA VAL A 286 16.01 -29.33 21.91
C VAL A 286 16.15 -28.61 23.26
N ASP A 287 15.22 -27.70 23.57
CA ASP A 287 15.20 -26.98 24.84
C ASP A 287 15.10 -27.98 26.00
N VAL A 288 16.25 -28.20 26.65
CA VAL A 288 16.44 -29.17 27.75
C VAL A 288 15.46 -28.91 28.89
N SER A 289 15.02 -27.66 29.05
CA SER A 289 14.05 -27.23 30.06
C SER A 289 12.67 -27.84 29.79
N LYS A 290 12.22 -27.84 28.53
CA LYS A 290 10.95 -28.45 28.12
C LYS A 290 11.00 -29.96 28.23
N LEU A 291 12.14 -30.57 27.92
CA LEU A 291 12.33 -32.02 28.02
C LEU A 291 12.33 -32.50 29.49
N LYS A 292 12.92 -31.71 30.41
CA LYS A 292 12.81 -31.95 31.86
C LYS A 292 11.38 -31.81 32.37
N LEU A 293 10.64 -30.80 31.89
CA LEU A 293 9.23 -30.60 32.26
C LEU A 293 8.36 -31.78 31.79
N LEU A 294 8.61 -32.27 30.57
CA LEU A 294 7.88 -33.41 29.99
C LEU A 294 8.15 -34.70 30.77
N LYS A 295 9.43 -34.95 31.12
CA LYS A 295 9.81 -36.09 31.96
C LYS A 295 9.15 -36.04 33.34
N ARG A 296 9.09 -34.86 33.98
CA ARG A 296 8.39 -34.68 35.26
C ARG A 296 6.90 -35.00 35.15
N ARG A 297 6.22 -34.49 34.12
CA ARG A 297 4.78 -34.73 33.89
C ARG A 297 4.46 -36.20 33.57
N LEU A 298 5.33 -36.87 32.82
CA LEU A 298 5.18 -38.31 32.56
C LEU A 298 5.33 -39.14 33.84
N ALA A 299 6.34 -38.84 34.67
CA ALA A 299 6.52 -39.52 35.96
C ALA A 299 5.38 -39.28 36.95
N THR A 300 4.67 -38.15 36.85
CA THR A 300 3.49 -37.90 37.69
C THR A 300 2.26 -38.68 37.22
N ARG A 301 2.17 -38.99 35.92
CA ARG A 301 1.06 -39.78 35.35
C ARG A 301 1.20 -41.28 35.62
N THR A 302 2.41 -41.81 35.67
CA THR A 302 2.64 -43.23 36.00
C THR A 302 2.49 -43.56 37.49
N ARG A 303 2.36 -42.54 38.35
CA ARG A 303 2.09 -42.71 39.79
C ARG A 303 0.62 -42.56 40.17
N ARG A 304 -0.25 -42.29 39.20
CA ARG A 304 -1.70 -42.34 39.35
C ARG A 304 -2.22 -43.59 38.65
#